data_AF-A0A0P0V9T2-F1
#
_entry.id   AF-A0A0P0V9T2-F1
#
_cell.length_a   1.000
_cell.length_b   1.000
_cell.length_c   1.000
_cell.angle_alpha   90.00
_cell.angle_beta   90.00
_cell.angle_gamma   90.00
#
_symmetry.space_group_name_H-M   'P 1'
#
loop_
_entity.id
_entity.type
_entity.pdbx_description
1 polymer ?
#
loop_
_entity_poly.entity_id
_entity_poly.type
_entity_poly.pdbx_seq_one_letter_code
_entity_poly.pdbx_strand_id
1 'polypeptide(L)'
;MAAAAADFAASKRAMAYALCKHLSLDPNTISSTSIEESDIATLFSHIVKSSEDEVLKWVEFSSNFVGKCGEQHALLGNLNQDLSQKSVLLGNGFKPSVADIVVFATIQVFVSHLGENELQKYPHVLRWMDYIQNIVDFGTTVQKVNLTKSVFDPPSHPKKADKGDTDPSSKKVVSGQKNVGKSDANVDSKKAAPE
;
A
#
# COMPACT_ATOMS: atom_id res chain seq x y z
N MET A 1 -4.94 7.66 -28.69
CA MET A 1 -5.75 6.44 -28.50
C MET A 1 -4.88 5.18 -28.38
N ALA A 2 -3.91 4.96 -29.28
CA ALA A 2 -3.00 3.79 -29.20
C ALA A 2 -2.10 3.75 -27.94
N ALA A 3 -1.56 4.90 -27.49
CA ALA A 3 -0.70 4.96 -26.30
C ALA A 3 -1.46 4.60 -25.01
N ALA A 4 -2.61 5.22 -24.76
CA ALA A 4 -3.45 4.91 -23.60
C ALA A 4 -3.92 3.44 -23.55
N ALA A 5 -4.18 2.82 -24.70
CA ALA A 5 -4.51 1.40 -24.79
C ALA A 5 -3.30 0.50 -24.44
N ALA A 6 -2.11 0.88 -24.89
CA ALA A 6 -0.87 0.18 -24.56
C ALA A 6 -0.50 0.31 -23.07
N ASP A 7 -0.68 1.49 -22.49
CA ASP A 7 -0.45 1.75 -21.06
C ASP A 7 -1.41 0.92 -20.19
N PHE A 8 -2.66 0.78 -20.62
CA PHE A 8 -3.62 -0.04 -19.90
C PHE A 8 -3.35 -1.54 -20.04
N ALA A 9 -2.92 -2.02 -21.21
CA ALA A 9 -2.46 -3.39 -21.38
C ALA A 9 -1.26 -3.71 -20.47
N ALA A 10 -0.32 -2.76 -20.33
CA ALA A 10 0.80 -2.84 -19.39
C ALA A 10 0.33 -2.94 -17.94
N SER A 11 -0.64 -2.11 -17.54
CA SER A 11 -1.29 -2.17 -16.22
C SER A 11 -1.93 -3.53 -15.94
N LYS A 12 -2.69 -4.10 -16.88
CA LYS A 12 -3.30 -5.44 -16.72
C LYS A 12 -2.26 -6.55 -16.56
N ARG A 13 -1.15 -6.50 -17.31
CA ARG A 13 -0.05 -7.46 -17.15
C ARG A 13 0.62 -7.32 -15.78
N ALA A 14 0.86 -6.10 -15.31
CA ALA A 14 1.39 -5.85 -13.97
C ALA A 14 0.45 -6.33 -12.86
N MET A 15 -0.86 -6.11 -13.01
CA MET A 15 -1.87 -6.62 -12.09
C MET A 15 -1.82 -8.14 -12.02
N ALA A 16 -1.87 -8.82 -13.16
CA ALA A 16 -1.84 -10.28 -13.22
C ALA A 16 -0.56 -10.84 -12.57
N TYR A 17 0.60 -10.26 -12.89
CA TYR A 17 1.87 -10.66 -12.29
C TYR A 17 1.88 -10.47 -10.76
N ALA A 18 1.47 -9.29 -10.27
CA ALA A 18 1.45 -8.98 -8.85
C ALA A 18 0.46 -9.87 -8.09
N LEU A 19 -0.72 -10.16 -8.67
CA LEU A 19 -1.70 -11.08 -8.09
C LEU A 19 -1.16 -12.51 -8.00
N CYS A 20 -0.55 -13.02 -9.08
CA CYS A 20 0.07 -14.34 -9.07
C CYS A 20 1.13 -14.44 -7.99
N LYS A 21 2.04 -13.46 -7.90
CA LYS A 21 3.09 -13.43 -6.88
C LYS A 21 2.51 -13.34 -5.47
N HIS A 22 1.48 -12.51 -5.26
CA HIS A 22 0.80 -12.37 -3.96
C HIS A 22 0.15 -13.67 -3.50
N LEU A 23 -0.40 -14.45 -4.44
CA LEU A 23 -1.10 -15.71 -4.21
C LEU A 23 -0.18 -16.94 -4.31
N SER A 24 1.13 -16.74 -4.51
CA SER A 24 2.11 -17.83 -4.73
C SER A 24 1.79 -18.73 -5.94
N LEU A 25 1.21 -18.14 -6.99
CA LEU A 25 0.97 -18.76 -8.29
C LEU A 25 2.11 -18.43 -9.26
N ASP A 26 2.34 -19.28 -10.26
CA ASP A 26 3.30 -19.00 -11.34
C ASP A 26 2.71 -17.97 -12.33
N PRO A 27 3.32 -16.78 -12.48
CA PRO A 27 2.83 -15.75 -13.41
C PRO A 27 2.80 -16.19 -14.88
N ASN A 28 3.57 -17.22 -15.26
CA ASN A 28 3.61 -17.71 -16.65
C ASN A 28 2.41 -18.58 -17.03
N THR A 29 1.54 -18.89 -16.08
CA THR A 29 0.34 -19.70 -16.32
C THR A 29 -0.76 -18.97 -17.09
N ILE A 30 -0.68 -17.63 -17.17
CA ILE A 30 -1.67 -16.78 -17.82
C ILE A 30 -1.09 -16.23 -19.12
N SER A 31 -1.73 -16.55 -20.24
CA SER A 31 -1.30 -16.05 -21.55
C SER A 31 -1.44 -14.54 -21.65
N SER A 32 -0.42 -13.87 -22.22
CA SER A 32 -0.45 -12.41 -22.43
C SER A 32 -1.63 -11.95 -23.29
N THR A 33 -2.00 -12.73 -24.32
CA THR A 33 -3.17 -12.44 -25.16
C THR A 33 -4.46 -12.46 -24.35
N SER A 34 -4.60 -13.44 -23.44
CA SER A 34 -5.78 -13.54 -22.57
C SER A 34 -5.87 -12.34 -21.60
N ILE A 35 -4.75 -11.86 -21.07
CA ILE A 35 -4.69 -10.67 -20.21
C ILE A 35 -5.16 -9.42 -20.98
N GLU A 36 -4.73 -9.27 -22.22
CA GLU A 36 -5.03 -8.10 -23.04
C GLU A 36 -6.49 -8.04 -23.50
N GLU A 37 -7.12 -9.19 -23.74
CA GLU A 37 -8.52 -9.28 -24.16
C GLU A 37 -9.51 -9.23 -22.98
N SER A 38 -9.09 -9.65 -21.78
CA SER A 38 -9.97 -9.67 -20.61
C SER A 38 -10.23 -8.27 -20.04
N ASP A 39 -11.47 -8.03 -19.58
CA ASP A 39 -11.74 -6.94 -18.65
C ASP A 39 -11.17 -7.23 -17.25
N ILE A 40 -11.22 -6.25 -16.35
CA ILE A 40 -10.65 -6.37 -15.00
C ILE A 40 -11.32 -7.50 -14.20
N ALA A 41 -12.64 -7.62 -14.27
CA ALA A 41 -13.39 -8.62 -13.50
C ALA A 41 -13.11 -10.05 -13.98
N THR A 42 -13.09 -10.25 -15.30
CA THR A 42 -12.75 -11.52 -15.94
C THR A 42 -11.32 -11.92 -15.61
N LEU A 43 -10.36 -11.01 -15.78
CA LEU A 43 -8.96 -11.25 -15.45
C LEU A 43 -8.80 -11.59 -13.96
N PHE A 44 -9.48 -10.87 -13.07
CA PHE A 44 -9.48 -11.17 -11.65
C PHE A 44 -9.97 -12.60 -11.37
N SER A 45 -11.12 -12.99 -11.94
CA SER A 45 -11.73 -14.31 -11.70
C SER A 45 -10.88 -15.48 -12.22
N HIS A 46 -10.07 -15.27 -13.26
CA HIS A 46 -9.14 -16.28 -13.75
C HIS A 46 -7.99 -16.57 -12.77
N ILE A 47 -7.61 -15.59 -11.96
CA ILE A 47 -6.47 -15.67 -11.04
C ILE A 47 -6.93 -16.01 -9.62
N VAL A 48 -7.96 -15.29 -9.16
CA VAL A 48 -8.46 -15.34 -7.80
C VAL A 48 -9.70 -16.24 -7.77
N LYS A 49 -9.51 -17.49 -7.34
CA LYS A 49 -10.56 -18.52 -7.33
C LYS A 49 -11.61 -18.34 -6.24
N SER A 50 -11.25 -17.65 -5.15
CA SER A 50 -12.12 -17.37 -4.02
C SER A 50 -11.75 -16.01 -3.45
N SER A 51 -12.73 -15.16 -3.25
CA SER A 51 -12.55 -13.81 -2.73
C SER A 51 -13.70 -13.41 -1.82
N GLU A 52 -13.39 -12.60 -0.83
CA GLU A 52 -14.38 -11.99 0.07
C GLU A 52 -15.21 -10.94 -0.68
N ASP A 53 -16.46 -10.70 -0.25
CA ASP A 53 -17.37 -9.72 -0.86
C ASP A 53 -16.75 -8.31 -0.93
N GLU A 54 -15.91 -7.96 0.05
CA GLU A 54 -15.23 -6.67 0.09
C GLU A 54 -14.18 -6.55 -1.02
N VAL A 55 -13.51 -7.64 -1.41
CA VAL A 55 -12.60 -7.64 -2.57
C VAL A 55 -13.39 -7.41 -3.86
N LEU A 56 -14.57 -8.04 -3.99
CA LEU A 56 -15.42 -7.88 -5.18
C LEU A 56 -15.90 -6.44 -5.37
N LYS A 57 -16.16 -5.69 -4.29
CA LYS A 57 -16.43 -4.24 -4.37
C LYS A 57 -15.27 -3.46 -5.01
N TRP A 58 -14.03 -3.80 -4.69
CA TRP A 58 -12.86 -3.15 -5.27
C TRP A 58 -12.62 -3.54 -6.72
N VAL A 59 -12.96 -4.77 -7.10
CA VAL A 59 -12.97 -5.22 -8.51
C VAL A 59 -14.02 -4.46 -9.32
N GLU A 60 -15.21 -4.27 -8.76
CA GLU A 60 -16.27 -3.46 -9.36
C GLU A 60 -15.85 -1.99 -9.49
N PHE A 61 -15.27 -1.41 -8.43
CA PHE A 61 -14.68 -0.07 -8.49
C PHE A 61 -13.69 0.06 -9.66
N SER A 62 -12.75 -0.86 -9.78
CA SER A 62 -11.75 -0.84 -10.85
C SER A 62 -12.37 -0.99 -12.23
N SER A 63 -13.38 -1.85 -12.38
CA SER A 63 -14.10 -2.03 -13.64
C SER A 63 -14.83 -0.74 -14.04
N ASN A 64 -15.49 -0.08 -13.08
CA ASN A 64 -16.15 1.20 -13.29
C ASN A 64 -15.16 2.32 -13.62
N PHE A 65 -13.99 2.33 -12.98
CA PHE A 65 -12.95 3.33 -13.22
C PHE A 65 -12.44 3.31 -14.68
N VAL A 66 -12.34 2.12 -15.26
CA VAL A 66 -11.91 1.92 -16.65
C VAL A 66 -13.06 2.15 -17.63
N GLY A 67 -14.27 1.70 -17.29
CA GLY A 67 -15.44 1.73 -18.18
C GLY A 67 -16.14 3.08 -18.29
N LYS A 68 -16.12 3.92 -17.25
CA LYS A 68 -16.90 5.17 -17.20
C LYS A 68 -16.04 6.40 -17.52
N CYS A 69 -16.04 6.78 -18.80
CA CYS A 69 -15.35 7.98 -19.26
C CYS A 69 -15.92 9.24 -18.60
N GLY A 70 -15.07 10.05 -17.96
CA GLY A 70 -15.44 11.31 -17.32
C GLY A 70 -15.75 11.23 -15.83
N GLU A 71 -15.87 10.02 -15.26
CA GLU A 71 -16.15 9.83 -13.82
C GLU A 71 -14.88 9.56 -13.00
N GLN A 72 -13.70 9.45 -13.63
CA GLN A 72 -12.46 9.03 -12.94
C GLN A 72 -12.09 9.97 -11.78
N HIS A 73 -12.25 11.28 -11.94
CA HIS A 73 -11.97 12.24 -10.86
C HIS A 73 -12.89 12.08 -9.65
N ALA A 74 -14.17 11.75 -9.88
CA ALA A 74 -15.14 11.54 -8.81
C ALA A 74 -14.84 10.22 -8.06
N LEU A 75 -14.56 9.14 -8.81
CA LEU A 75 -14.15 7.86 -8.25
C LEU A 75 -12.84 7.97 -7.46
N LEU A 76 -11.87 8.72 -7.98
CA LEU A 76 -10.61 8.99 -7.28
C LEU A 76 -10.82 9.83 -6.00
N GLY A 77 -11.77 10.77 -6.03
CA GLY A 77 -12.17 11.54 -4.85
C GLY A 77 -12.76 10.67 -3.74
N ASN A 78 -13.64 9.73 -4.10
CA ASN A 78 -14.21 8.77 -3.15
C ASN A 78 -13.14 7.85 -2.57
N LEU A 79 -12.26 7.30 -3.43
CA LEU A 79 -11.12 6.50 -2.99
C LEU A 79 -10.21 7.26 -2.02
N ASN A 80 -9.98 8.56 -2.28
CA ASN A 80 -9.19 9.40 -1.40
C ASN A 80 -9.82 9.55 -0.01
N GLN A 81 -11.15 9.68 0.08
CA GLN A 81 -11.85 9.71 1.36
C GLN A 81 -11.75 8.38 2.11
N ASP A 82 -11.96 7.26 1.42
CA ASP A 82 -11.86 5.92 2.01
C ASP A 82 -10.45 5.64 2.56
N LEU A 83 -9.41 6.15 1.88
CA LEU A 83 -8.01 6.02 2.29
C LEU A 83 -7.59 6.98 3.41
N SER A 84 -8.41 7.95 3.80
CA SER A 84 -8.04 8.95 4.82
C SER A 84 -7.56 8.33 6.14
N GLN A 85 -8.17 7.22 6.57
CA GLN A 85 -7.84 6.49 7.80
C GLN A 85 -7.23 5.11 7.54
N LYS A 86 -6.93 4.76 6.28
CA LYS A 86 -6.46 3.43 5.89
C LYS A 86 -5.09 3.49 5.22
N SER A 87 -4.15 2.66 5.66
CA SER A 87 -2.85 2.51 4.99
C SER A 87 -2.89 1.54 3.80
N VAL A 88 -3.85 0.61 3.81
CA VAL A 88 -4.17 -0.36 2.76
C VAL A 88 -5.69 -0.51 2.69
N LEU A 89 -6.24 -0.86 1.53
CA LEU A 89 -7.69 -0.92 1.30
C LEU A 89 -8.37 -1.96 2.19
N LEU A 90 -7.78 -3.16 2.24
CA LEU A 90 -8.21 -4.29 3.06
C LEU A 90 -7.03 -4.88 3.83
N GLY A 91 -7.35 -5.53 4.95
CA GLY A 91 -6.38 -6.16 5.84
C GLY A 91 -6.01 -5.31 7.04
N ASN A 92 -4.98 -5.74 7.77
CA ASN A 92 -4.69 -5.24 9.11
C ASN A 92 -3.85 -3.95 9.13
N GLY A 93 -3.85 -3.18 8.04
CA GLY A 93 -3.13 -1.89 7.94
C GLY A 93 -1.65 -1.98 7.52
N PHE A 94 -1.04 -3.17 7.53
CA PHE A 94 0.43 -3.31 7.33
C PHE A 94 0.86 -4.10 6.11
N LYS A 95 -0.04 -4.85 5.48
CA LYS A 95 0.28 -5.71 4.33
C LYS A 95 -0.70 -5.39 3.21
N PRO A 96 -0.23 -5.06 2.00
CA PRO A 96 -1.09 -4.94 0.83
C PRO A 96 -1.94 -6.19 0.64
N SER A 97 -3.20 -6.00 0.32
CA SER A 97 -4.15 -7.06 -0.02
C SER A 97 -4.31 -7.20 -1.53
N VAL A 98 -5.08 -8.22 -1.94
CA VAL A 98 -5.54 -8.38 -3.32
C VAL A 98 -6.29 -7.13 -3.82
N ALA A 99 -7.08 -6.47 -2.98
CA ALA A 99 -7.77 -5.23 -3.36
C ALA A 99 -6.79 -4.11 -3.68
N ASP A 100 -5.71 -3.97 -2.90
CA ASP A 100 -4.70 -2.94 -3.15
C ASP A 100 -4.03 -3.12 -4.51
N ILE A 101 -3.73 -4.36 -4.89
CA ILE A 101 -3.09 -4.69 -6.17
C ILE A 101 -4.00 -4.32 -7.34
N VAL A 102 -5.27 -4.73 -7.27
CA VAL A 102 -6.26 -4.50 -8.33
C VAL A 102 -6.53 -3.00 -8.51
N VAL A 103 -6.76 -2.28 -7.42
CA VAL A 103 -7.05 -0.83 -7.48
C VAL A 103 -5.81 -0.06 -7.93
N PHE A 104 -4.62 -0.41 -7.42
CA PHE A 104 -3.39 0.31 -7.75
C PHE A 104 -3.10 0.23 -9.24
N ALA A 105 -3.06 -0.99 -9.80
CA ALA A 105 -2.79 -1.18 -11.21
C ALA A 105 -3.79 -0.39 -12.07
N THR A 106 -5.07 -0.42 -11.69
CA THR A 106 -6.14 0.25 -12.42
C THR A 106 -5.98 1.77 -12.47
N ILE A 107 -5.73 2.41 -11.32
CA ILE A 107 -5.69 3.88 -11.27
C ILE A 107 -4.32 4.44 -11.65
N GLN A 108 -3.26 3.63 -11.65
CA GLN A 108 -1.89 4.10 -11.82
C GLN A 108 -1.72 4.90 -13.12
N VAL A 109 -2.26 4.39 -14.23
CA VAL A 109 -2.16 5.06 -15.53
C VAL A 109 -2.88 6.39 -15.50
N PHE A 110 -4.05 6.48 -14.86
CA PHE A 110 -4.76 7.75 -14.77
C PHE A 110 -3.99 8.77 -13.92
N VAL A 111 -3.51 8.36 -12.74
CA VAL A 111 -2.79 9.22 -11.80
C VAL A 111 -1.45 9.69 -12.39
N SER A 112 -0.75 8.87 -13.16
CA SER A 112 0.52 9.26 -13.79
C SER A 112 0.38 10.36 -14.85
N HIS A 113 -0.83 10.57 -15.37
CA HIS A 113 -1.12 11.61 -16.37
C HIS A 113 -1.73 12.89 -15.75
N LEU A 114 -1.97 12.92 -14.44
CA LEU A 114 -2.45 14.12 -13.76
C LEU A 114 -1.33 15.14 -13.55
N GLY A 115 -1.66 16.42 -13.70
CA GLY A 115 -0.76 17.53 -13.34
C GLY A 115 -0.63 17.69 -11.82
N GLU A 116 0.45 18.33 -11.37
CA GLU A 116 0.76 18.47 -9.93
C GLU A 116 -0.36 19.13 -9.12
N ASN A 117 -1.01 20.17 -9.66
CA ASN A 117 -2.15 20.84 -9.01
C ASN A 117 -3.36 19.90 -8.83
N GLU A 118 -3.58 18.97 -9.75
CA GLU A 118 -4.65 17.97 -9.64
C GLU A 118 -4.29 16.90 -8.61
N LEU A 119 -3.02 16.46 -8.59
CA LEU A 119 -2.52 15.47 -7.64
C LEU A 119 -2.70 15.92 -6.18
N GLN A 120 -2.49 17.22 -5.88
CA GLN A 120 -2.67 17.78 -4.53
C GLN A 120 -4.11 17.60 -3.98
N LYS A 121 -5.10 17.33 -4.83
CA LYS A 121 -6.48 17.04 -4.39
C LYS A 121 -6.65 15.65 -3.79
N TYR A 122 -5.70 14.74 -4.00
CA TYR A 122 -5.79 13.33 -3.64
C TYR A 122 -4.66 12.86 -2.70
N PRO A 123 -4.36 13.58 -1.59
CA PRO A 123 -3.16 13.31 -0.78
C PRO A 123 -3.13 11.90 -0.18
N HIS A 124 -4.28 11.32 0.16
CA HIS A 124 -4.36 9.99 0.74
C HIS A 124 -4.13 8.89 -0.30
N VAL A 125 -4.60 9.11 -1.54
CA VAL A 125 -4.27 8.26 -2.69
C VAL A 125 -2.77 8.32 -2.98
N LEU A 126 -2.16 9.51 -3.03
CA LEU A 126 -0.72 9.62 -3.31
C LEU A 126 0.10 8.89 -2.24
N ARG A 127 -0.21 9.10 -0.96
CA ARG A 127 0.46 8.38 0.14
C ARG A 127 0.31 6.86 -0.03
N TRP A 128 -0.90 6.38 -0.30
CA TRP A 128 -1.17 4.96 -0.47
C TRP A 128 -0.44 4.40 -1.70
N MET A 129 -0.47 5.10 -2.85
CA MET A 129 0.24 4.69 -4.05
C MET A 129 1.76 4.63 -3.83
N ASP A 130 2.35 5.61 -3.12
CA ASP A 130 3.78 5.55 -2.77
C ASP A 130 4.06 4.29 -1.94
N TYR A 131 3.23 3.98 -0.95
CA TYR A 131 3.40 2.76 -0.17
C TYR A 131 3.29 1.49 -1.05
N ILE A 132 2.21 1.34 -1.82
CA ILE A 132 1.97 0.14 -2.62
C ILE A 132 3.05 -0.08 -3.68
N GLN A 133 3.45 0.95 -4.42
CA GLN A 133 4.47 0.84 -5.47
C GLN A 133 5.88 0.52 -4.93
N ASN A 134 6.12 0.73 -3.63
CA ASN A 134 7.40 0.42 -2.98
C ASN A 134 7.42 -0.96 -2.31
N ILE A 135 6.26 -1.57 -2.04
CA ILE A 135 6.14 -2.83 -1.30
C ILE A 135 5.69 -3.99 -2.20
N VAL A 136 4.82 -3.73 -3.17
CA VAL A 136 4.33 -4.73 -4.10
C VAL A 136 5.20 -4.76 -5.35
N ASP A 137 5.60 -5.96 -5.75
CA ASP A 137 6.31 -6.17 -7.01
C ASP A 137 5.32 -6.32 -8.17
N PHE A 138 5.26 -5.28 -9.01
CA PHE A 138 4.47 -5.23 -10.24
C PHE A 138 5.26 -5.65 -11.49
N GLY A 139 6.48 -6.17 -11.32
CA GLY A 139 7.41 -6.46 -12.41
C GLY A 139 7.97 -5.18 -13.03
N THR A 140 8.45 -5.28 -14.27
CA THR A 140 9.06 -4.16 -15.01
C THR A 140 8.07 -3.41 -15.91
N THR A 141 6.80 -3.80 -15.87
CA THR A 141 5.78 -3.38 -16.86
C THR A 141 5.16 -2.02 -16.52
N VAL A 142 5.17 -1.60 -15.26
CA VAL A 142 4.58 -0.33 -14.81
C VAL A 142 5.68 0.59 -14.32
N GLN A 143 5.75 1.79 -14.92
CA GLN A 143 6.68 2.81 -14.46
C GLN A 143 6.22 3.36 -13.11
N LYS A 144 7.17 3.46 -12.19
CA LYS A 144 6.94 4.06 -10.87
C LYS A 144 6.47 5.50 -11.03
N VAL A 145 5.39 5.85 -10.33
CA VAL A 145 4.88 7.23 -10.36
C VAL A 145 5.79 8.08 -9.49
N ASN A 146 6.33 9.15 -10.07
CA ASN A 146 7.10 10.15 -9.33
C ASN A 146 6.15 10.99 -8.48
N LEU A 147 5.97 10.59 -7.24
CA LEU A 147 5.11 11.29 -6.29
C LEU A 147 5.95 12.30 -5.51
N THR A 148 5.65 13.60 -5.69
CA THR A 148 6.25 14.67 -4.89
C THR A 148 5.86 14.47 -3.43
N LYS A 149 6.84 14.16 -2.58
CA LYS A 149 6.60 13.99 -1.14
C LYS A 149 6.41 15.36 -0.51
N SER A 150 5.32 15.53 0.24
CA SER A 150 5.11 16.71 1.06
C SER A 150 6.28 16.87 2.03
N VAL A 151 6.77 18.09 2.20
CA VAL A 151 7.76 18.40 3.23
C VAL A 151 7.11 18.20 4.59
N PHE A 152 7.63 17.24 5.36
CA PHE A 152 7.21 17.07 6.74
C PHE A 152 7.92 18.12 7.60
N ASP A 153 7.15 19.09 8.09
CA ASP A 153 7.61 20.05 9.09
C ASP A 153 7.10 19.60 10.46
N PRO A 154 7.89 18.82 11.24
CA PRO A 154 7.47 18.39 12.55
C PRO A 154 7.24 19.61 13.44
N PRO A 155 6.19 19.61 14.28
CA PRO A 155 6.00 20.66 15.27
C PRO A 155 7.29 20.83 16.07
N SER A 156 7.92 22.00 15.93
CA SER A 156 9.05 22.37 16.78
C SER A 156 8.55 22.29 18.22
N HIS A 157 9.14 21.40 19.03
CA HIS A 157 8.76 21.20 20.43
C HIS A 157 8.51 22.55 21.11
N PRO A 158 7.41 22.72 21.87
CA PRO A 158 7.19 23.97 22.58
C PRO A 158 8.43 24.27 23.41
N LYS A 159 8.99 25.49 23.25
CA LYS A 159 10.03 26.01 24.12
C LYS A 159 9.59 25.71 25.55
N LYS A 160 10.48 25.03 26.31
CA LYS A 160 10.28 24.68 27.71
C LYS A 160 9.52 25.82 28.39
N ALA A 161 8.41 25.47 29.04
CA ALA A 161 7.73 26.40 29.94
C ALA A 161 8.80 27.07 30.80
N ASP A 162 8.79 28.40 30.79
CA ASP A 162 9.69 29.23 31.55
C ASP A 162 9.71 28.71 32.98
N LYS A 163 10.86 28.20 33.40
CA LYS A 163 11.02 27.60 34.72
C LYS A 163 11.08 28.79 35.66
N GLY A 164 9.92 29.15 36.21
CA GLY A 164 9.81 30.08 37.33
C GLY A 164 10.86 29.73 38.37
N ASP A 165 11.58 30.78 38.75
CA ASP A 165 12.73 30.82 39.64
C ASP A 165 12.61 29.86 40.84
N THR A 166 13.53 28.91 40.96
CA THR A 166 13.87 28.31 42.27
C THR A 166 15.33 27.90 42.24
N ASP A 167 16.10 28.62 43.05
CA ASP A 167 17.54 28.58 43.32
C ASP A 167 18.11 27.15 43.52
N PRO A 168 19.35 26.86 43.06
CA PRO A 168 19.90 25.50 43.02
C PRO A 168 20.68 25.15 44.30
N SER A 169 20.44 23.96 44.88
CA SER A 169 21.44 23.34 45.77
C SER A 169 21.53 21.82 45.65
N SER A 170 22.71 21.41 45.17
CA SER A 170 23.51 20.25 45.60
C SER A 170 23.19 18.83 45.09
N LYS A 171 23.92 18.49 44.01
CA LYS A 171 24.68 17.24 43.74
C LYS A 171 24.23 15.93 44.43
N LYS A 172 23.83 14.93 43.63
CA LYS A 172 24.57 13.65 43.53
C LYS A 172 24.30 12.93 42.21
N VAL A 173 25.39 12.56 41.55
CA VAL A 173 25.51 11.68 40.38
C VAL A 173 24.95 10.29 40.70
N VAL A 174 24.21 9.68 39.78
CA VAL A 174 24.39 8.25 39.45
C VAL A 174 23.91 7.92 38.04
N SER A 175 24.84 7.30 37.32
CA SER A 175 24.75 6.64 36.02
C SER A 175 23.80 5.44 36.05
N GLY A 176 23.16 5.08 34.93
CA GLY A 176 22.31 3.89 34.91
C GLY A 176 21.69 3.47 33.57
N GLN A 177 22.51 3.35 32.53
CA GLN A 177 22.52 2.27 31.54
C GLN A 177 21.23 1.46 31.23
N LYS A 178 20.75 1.65 29.99
CA LYS A 178 20.31 0.65 28.97
C LYS A 178 20.04 -0.78 29.46
N ASN A 179 18.77 -1.19 29.47
CA ASN A 179 18.36 -2.60 29.38
C ASN A 179 17.79 -2.91 27.99
N VAL A 180 18.56 -3.68 27.22
CA VAL A 180 18.13 -4.42 26.03
C VAL A 180 17.61 -5.76 26.50
N GLY A 181 16.32 -6.02 26.30
CA GLY A 181 15.74 -7.35 26.42
C GLY A 181 16.08 -8.17 25.17
N LYS A 182 16.91 -9.20 25.35
CA LYS A 182 17.05 -10.30 24.38
C LYS A 182 16.64 -11.58 25.10
N SER A 183 15.50 -12.12 24.70
CA SER A 183 15.03 -13.45 25.10
C SER A 183 15.21 -14.37 23.90
N ASP A 184 16.01 -15.41 24.07
CA ASP A 184 15.92 -16.62 23.26
C ASP A 184 16.14 -17.83 24.17
N ALA A 185 15.37 -18.87 23.88
CA ALA A 185 15.14 -20.08 24.64
C ALA A 185 16.39 -20.94 24.87
N ASN A 186 16.38 -21.75 25.95
CA ASN A 186 16.57 -23.19 25.83
C ASN A 186 16.11 -23.94 27.09
N VAL A 187 15.27 -24.95 26.91
CA VAL A 187 14.87 -25.95 27.91
C VAL A 187 15.61 -27.24 27.56
N ASP A 188 16.39 -27.77 28.52
CA ASP A 188 16.77 -29.18 28.73
C ASP A 188 17.91 -29.18 29.77
N SER A 189 18.06 -30.06 30.76
CA SER A 189 17.43 -31.33 31.12
C SER A 189 17.95 -31.73 32.51
N LYS A 190 17.25 -32.67 33.19
CA LYS A 190 17.79 -33.81 33.99
C LYS A 190 17.09 -34.12 35.33
N LYS A 191 16.00 -34.90 35.22
CA LYS A 191 15.68 -36.19 35.89
C LYS A 191 16.31 -36.52 37.25
N ALA A 192 15.47 -36.81 38.26
CA ALA A 192 15.26 -38.15 38.87
C ALA A 192 14.20 -38.12 40.01
N ALA A 193 13.39 -39.19 40.07
CA ALA A 193 12.38 -39.50 41.10
C ALA A 193 13.02 -39.95 42.44
N PRO A 194 12.26 -40.20 43.54
CA PRO A 194 11.42 -41.41 43.67
C PRO A 194 10.15 -41.29 44.55
N GLU A 195 9.37 -42.39 44.50
CA GLU A 195 8.30 -42.91 45.38
C GLU A 195 6.98 -42.14 45.55
#